data_AF-A0A5P9F173-F1
#
_entry.id   AF-A0A5P9F173-F1
#
_cell.length_a   1.000
_cell.length_b   1.000
_cell.length_c   1.000
_cell.angle_alpha   90.00
_cell.angle_beta   90.00
_cell.angle_gamma   90.00
#
_symmetry.space_group_name_H-M   'P 1'
#
loop_
_entity.id
_entity.type
_entity.pdbx_description
1 polymer ?
#
loop_
_entity_poly.entity_id
_entity_poly.type
_entity_poly.pdbx_seq_one_letter_code
_entity_poly.pdbx_strand_id
1 'polypeptide(L)'
;MPLLERNRDNQSKQVITKLVTSAAKNTPAEEAWGNHHVNCYAWAANCEEPHRGKPDPGSYSGYDAGLDNDRLIEGAKRDGMAYVANAPANDPPPFTQGYYCVALYKSTTDHHWYRRDPETGYWTHKPGAHGVKNYGPGFVILPKQLETANHNYGMAATNYRFVGYFYVPEEGIQV
;
A
#
# COMPACT_ATOMS: atom_id res chain seq x y z
N MET A 1 -41.11 -3.38 16.71
CA MET A 1 -39.79 -4.00 16.51
C MET A 1 -38.72 -3.12 17.18
N PRO A 2 -38.16 -3.45 18.36
CA PRO A 2 -37.10 -2.60 18.93
C PRO A 2 -35.94 -3.27 19.69
N LEU A 3 -35.96 -4.58 19.96
CA LEU A 3 -34.97 -5.27 20.80
C LEU A 3 -33.90 -6.02 19.99
N LEU A 4 -34.29 -6.63 18.86
CA LEU A 4 -33.37 -7.35 17.96
C LEU A 4 -32.38 -6.43 17.25
N GLU A 5 -32.80 -5.21 16.87
CA GLU A 5 -31.93 -4.22 16.24
C GLU A 5 -30.91 -3.62 17.24
N ARG A 6 -31.34 -3.29 18.47
CA ARG A 6 -30.44 -2.79 19.52
C ARG A 6 -29.38 -3.79 19.94
N ASN A 7 -29.70 -5.09 19.98
CA ASN A 7 -28.73 -6.13 20.32
C ASN A 7 -27.71 -6.37 19.19
N ARG A 8 -28.12 -6.27 17.92
CA ARG A 8 -27.17 -6.31 16.79
C ARG A 8 -26.24 -5.10 16.82
N ASP A 9 -26.78 -3.90 16.99
CA ASP A 9 -25.97 -2.67 17.05
C ASP A 9 -24.93 -2.68 18.18
N ASN A 10 -25.30 -3.19 19.36
CA ASN A 10 -24.37 -3.30 20.49
C ASN A 10 -23.30 -4.38 20.27
N GLN A 11 -23.65 -5.53 19.68
CA GLN A 11 -22.67 -6.55 19.33
C GLN A 11 -21.72 -6.06 18.22
N SER A 12 -22.24 -5.39 17.19
CA SER A 12 -21.43 -4.77 16.14
C SER A 12 -20.49 -3.70 16.69
N LYS A 13 -20.95 -2.83 17.58
CA LYS A 13 -20.10 -1.83 18.24
C LYS A 13 -19.02 -2.47 19.11
N GLN A 14 -19.32 -3.53 19.86
CA GLN A 14 -18.31 -4.23 20.66
C GLN A 14 -17.28 -4.98 19.82
N VAL A 15 -17.69 -5.58 18.70
CA VAL A 15 -16.78 -6.22 17.74
C VAL A 15 -15.88 -5.17 17.09
N ILE A 16 -16.45 -4.05 16.64
CA ILE A 16 -15.68 -2.92 16.08
C ILE A 16 -14.70 -2.38 17.13
N THR A 17 -15.14 -2.10 18.35
CA THR A 17 -14.25 -1.62 19.42
C THR A 17 -13.14 -2.62 19.71
N LYS A 18 -13.41 -3.93 19.79
CA LYS A 18 -12.35 -4.94 19.99
C LYS A 18 -11.36 -4.99 18.83
N LEU A 19 -11.84 -4.95 17.58
CA LEU A 19 -10.99 -4.89 16.40
C LEU A 19 -10.12 -3.63 16.40
N VAL A 20 -10.72 -2.47 16.69
CA VAL A 20 -10.06 -1.17 16.81
C VAL A 20 -8.99 -1.19 17.91
N THR A 21 -9.29 -1.77 19.07
CA THR A 21 -8.36 -1.81 20.22
C THR A 21 -7.23 -2.82 20.00
N SER A 22 -7.49 -3.92 19.28
CA SER A 22 -6.45 -4.90 18.90
C SER A 22 -5.52 -4.36 17.81
N ALA A 23 -6.09 -3.65 16.82
CA ALA A 23 -5.33 -2.96 15.79
C ALA A 23 -4.42 -1.89 16.41
N ALA A 24 -4.92 -1.10 17.36
CA ALA A 24 -4.13 -0.07 18.06
C ALA A 24 -2.91 -0.61 18.82
N LYS A 25 -2.90 -1.90 19.22
CA LYS A 25 -1.73 -2.54 19.85
C LYS A 25 -0.72 -3.10 18.85
N ASN A 26 -1.13 -3.31 17.61
CA ASN A 26 -0.36 -3.95 16.54
C ASN A 26 -0.37 -3.09 15.27
N THR A 27 -0.31 -1.76 15.40
CA THR A 27 -0.22 -0.86 14.24
C THR A 27 1.27 -0.54 14.02
N PRO A 28 1.83 -0.74 12.81
CA PRO A 28 3.14 -0.21 12.46
C PRO A 28 3.29 1.25 12.87
N ALA A 29 4.43 1.59 13.46
CA ALA A 29 4.72 2.97 13.86
C ALA A 29 4.79 3.89 12.63
N GLU A 30 4.45 5.17 12.82
CA GLU A 30 4.86 6.18 11.85
C GLU A 30 6.38 6.39 11.97
N GLU A 31 7.06 6.50 10.84
CA GLU A 31 8.52 6.55 10.80
C GLU A 31 9.01 7.68 9.90
N ALA A 32 10.02 8.42 10.36
CA ALA A 32 10.78 9.30 9.47
C ALA A 32 11.65 8.41 8.60
N TRP A 33 11.40 8.41 7.28
CA TRP A 33 12.09 7.52 6.36
C TRP A 33 12.46 8.23 5.06
N GLY A 34 13.69 8.01 4.60
CA GLY A 34 14.25 8.60 3.38
C GLY A 34 14.37 10.12 3.43
N ASN A 35 14.49 10.74 2.25
CA ASN A 35 14.58 12.19 2.08
C ASN A 35 13.47 12.72 1.13
N HIS A 36 13.55 13.97 0.69
CA HIS A 36 12.54 14.59 -0.20
C HIS A 36 12.53 14.06 -1.64
N HIS A 37 13.54 13.29 -2.04
CA HIS A 37 13.61 12.57 -3.32
C HIS A 37 12.99 11.18 -3.25
N VAL A 38 12.69 10.69 -2.04
CA VAL A 38 12.09 9.38 -1.83
C VAL A 38 10.56 9.52 -1.84
N ASN A 39 9.92 8.90 -2.83
CA ASN A 39 8.46 8.84 -2.98
C ASN A 39 7.89 7.48 -2.52
N CYS A 40 6.59 7.24 -2.79
CA CYS A 40 5.94 5.99 -2.43
C CYS A 40 6.51 4.76 -3.16
N TYR A 41 7.00 4.92 -4.39
CA TYR A 41 7.62 3.83 -5.15
C TYR A 41 8.99 3.45 -4.58
N ALA A 42 9.87 4.43 -4.34
CA ALA A 42 11.14 4.24 -3.65
C ALA A 42 10.96 3.57 -2.28
N TRP A 43 9.96 4.04 -1.53
CA TRP A 43 9.61 3.41 -0.27
C TRP A 43 9.10 1.99 -0.44
N ALA A 44 8.23 1.71 -1.39
CA ALA A 44 7.79 0.36 -1.66
C ALA A 44 8.95 -0.55 -2.07
N ALA A 45 9.96 -0.04 -2.77
CA ALA A 45 11.17 -0.76 -3.16
C ALA A 45 12.25 -0.92 -2.06
N ASN A 46 12.08 -0.28 -0.89
CA ASN A 46 13.11 -0.16 0.15
C ASN A 46 14.37 0.58 -0.31
N CYS A 47 14.22 1.60 -1.17
CA CYS A 47 15.32 2.37 -1.72
C CYS A 47 15.38 3.77 -1.10
N GLU A 48 16.29 3.98 -0.15
CA GLU A 48 16.48 5.29 0.51
C GLU A 48 17.24 6.30 -0.37
N GLU A 49 18.01 5.81 -1.33
CA GLU A 49 18.80 6.59 -2.26
C GLU A 49 18.52 6.17 -3.72
N PRO A 50 17.36 6.55 -4.29
CA PRO A 50 17.04 6.25 -5.67
C PRO A 50 18.08 6.79 -6.64
N HIS A 51 18.26 6.11 -7.77
CA HIS A 51 19.29 6.44 -8.75
C HIS A 51 19.16 7.88 -9.27
N ARG A 52 17.91 8.36 -9.47
CA ARG A 52 17.62 9.71 -9.97
C ARG A 52 16.32 10.27 -9.41
N GLY A 53 16.43 11.32 -8.59
CA GLY A 53 15.27 12.11 -8.17
C GLY A 53 14.17 11.25 -7.56
N LYS A 54 12.91 11.55 -7.90
CA LYS A 54 11.76 10.73 -7.50
C LYS A 54 11.55 9.65 -8.56
N PRO A 55 11.74 8.36 -8.24
CA PRO A 55 11.68 7.30 -9.24
C PRO A 55 10.23 6.94 -9.58
N ASP A 56 10.00 6.63 -10.84
CA ASP A 56 8.82 5.92 -11.35
C ASP A 56 9.20 4.48 -11.71
N PRO A 57 8.25 3.53 -11.81
CA PRO A 57 8.54 2.18 -12.26
C PRO A 57 9.31 2.16 -13.59
N GLY A 58 10.47 1.50 -13.60
CA GLY A 58 11.38 1.45 -14.75
C GLY A 58 12.52 2.47 -14.69
N SER A 59 12.57 3.36 -13.71
CA SER A 59 13.57 4.44 -13.65
C SER A 59 15.00 3.93 -13.57
N TYR A 60 15.25 2.87 -12.80
CA TYR A 60 16.58 2.25 -12.70
C TYR A 60 16.97 1.52 -13.99
N SER A 61 16.02 0.83 -14.62
CA SER A 61 16.23 0.12 -15.89
C SER A 61 16.21 1.03 -17.14
N GLY A 62 15.95 2.32 -16.98
CA GLY A 62 15.85 3.28 -18.09
C GLY A 62 14.58 3.10 -18.95
N TYR A 63 13.54 2.48 -18.41
CA TYR A 63 12.25 2.29 -19.05
C TYR A 63 11.26 3.39 -18.62
N ASP A 64 10.66 4.06 -19.60
CA ASP A 64 9.57 5.00 -19.34
C ASP A 64 8.24 4.26 -19.22
N ALA A 65 7.71 4.13 -18.00
CA ALA A 65 6.41 3.49 -17.79
C ALA A 65 5.22 4.42 -18.11
N GLY A 66 5.37 5.73 -17.96
CA GLY A 66 4.22 6.64 -17.90
C GLY A 66 3.20 6.20 -16.84
N LEU A 67 1.89 6.32 -17.15
CA LEU A 67 0.80 5.94 -16.24
C LEU A 67 -0.07 4.79 -16.77
N ASP A 68 0.35 4.10 -17.82
CA ASP A 68 -0.38 2.93 -18.32
C ASP A 68 -0.17 1.72 -17.38
N ASN A 69 -1.21 0.92 -17.14
CA ASN A 69 -1.13 -0.17 -16.17
C ASN A 69 -0.08 -1.22 -16.57
N ASP A 70 -0.09 -1.64 -17.83
CA ASP A 70 0.82 -2.68 -18.31
C ASP A 70 2.26 -2.16 -18.30
N ARG A 71 2.45 -0.88 -18.64
CA ARG A 71 3.77 -0.24 -18.59
C ARG A 71 4.27 -0.03 -17.17
N LEU A 72 3.42 0.34 -16.21
CA LEU A 72 3.80 0.43 -14.79
C LEU A 72 4.21 -0.94 -14.23
N ILE A 73 3.45 -1.99 -14.57
CA ILE A 73 3.79 -3.37 -14.19
C ILE A 73 5.13 -3.77 -14.81
N GLU A 74 5.33 -3.52 -16.09
CA GLU A 74 6.56 -3.86 -16.80
C GLU A 74 7.77 -3.08 -16.28
N GLY A 75 7.61 -1.78 -15.99
CA GLY A 75 8.65 -0.96 -15.37
C GLY A 75 9.08 -1.51 -14.01
N ALA A 76 8.12 -1.82 -13.14
CA ALA A 76 8.41 -2.39 -11.82
C ALA A 76 9.12 -3.75 -11.92
N LYS A 77 8.74 -4.58 -12.89
CA LYS A 77 9.42 -5.86 -13.17
C LYS A 77 10.87 -5.64 -13.61
N ARG A 78 11.12 -4.67 -14.48
CA ARG A 78 12.47 -4.37 -14.99
C ARG A 78 13.40 -3.83 -13.91
N ASP A 79 12.87 -3.10 -12.93
CA ASP A 79 13.64 -2.65 -11.77
C ASP A 79 13.87 -3.77 -10.74
N GLY A 80 13.15 -4.89 -10.85
CA GLY A 80 13.42 -6.11 -10.09
C GLY A 80 12.27 -6.62 -9.20
N MET A 81 11.09 -6.00 -9.26
CA MET A 81 9.92 -6.49 -8.53
C MET A 81 9.30 -7.72 -9.22
N ALA A 82 8.91 -8.73 -8.45
CA ALA A 82 8.23 -9.91 -8.99
C ALA A 82 6.72 -9.69 -9.02
N TYR A 83 6.14 -9.50 -10.21
CA TYR A 83 4.70 -9.30 -10.37
C TYR A 83 3.90 -10.56 -9.98
N VAL A 84 2.85 -10.37 -9.19
CA VAL A 84 1.91 -11.42 -8.78
C VAL A 84 0.62 -11.24 -9.57
N ALA A 85 0.47 -12.01 -10.64
CA ALA A 85 -0.73 -11.97 -11.48
C ALA A 85 -1.98 -12.50 -10.74
N ASN A 86 -3.15 -11.98 -11.10
CA ASN A 86 -4.48 -12.55 -10.79
C ASN A 86 -4.92 -12.59 -9.31
N ALA A 87 -4.24 -11.92 -8.39
CA ALA A 87 -4.74 -11.75 -7.03
C ALA A 87 -5.77 -10.60 -6.99
N PRO A 88 -7.02 -10.82 -6.57
CA PRO A 88 -7.97 -9.73 -6.41
C PRO A 88 -7.48 -8.81 -5.28
N ALA A 89 -7.88 -7.54 -5.34
CA ALA A 89 -7.45 -6.52 -4.38
C ALA A 89 -7.79 -6.88 -2.91
N ASN A 90 -8.74 -7.79 -2.70
CA ASN A 90 -9.17 -8.25 -1.39
C ASN A 90 -8.53 -9.58 -0.94
N ASP A 91 -7.60 -10.13 -1.71
CA ASP A 91 -6.90 -11.39 -1.40
C ASP A 91 -5.40 -11.22 -1.67
N PRO A 92 -4.69 -10.47 -0.80
CA PRO A 92 -3.27 -10.25 -0.99
C PRO A 92 -2.51 -11.57 -0.87
N PRO A 93 -1.46 -11.77 -1.68
CA PRO A 93 -0.74 -13.03 -1.69
C PRO A 93 -0.10 -13.31 -0.32
N PRO A 94 0.15 -14.60 0.01
CA PRO A 94 0.72 -14.97 1.29
C PRO A 94 2.12 -14.37 1.48
N PHE A 95 2.55 -14.25 2.74
CA PHE A 95 3.94 -13.90 3.01
C PHE A 95 4.86 -14.99 2.47
N THR A 96 6.01 -14.57 1.91
CA THR A 96 7.00 -15.45 1.31
C THR A 96 8.35 -15.14 1.93
N GLN A 97 9.08 -16.15 2.39
CA GLN A 97 10.38 -15.96 3.05
C GLN A 97 11.37 -15.23 2.14
N GLY A 98 12.03 -14.18 2.65
CA GLY A 98 13.00 -13.37 1.89
C GLY A 98 12.35 -12.28 1.04
N TYR A 99 11.03 -12.13 1.10
CA TYR A 99 10.29 -11.12 0.34
C TYR A 99 9.19 -10.49 1.18
N TYR A 100 8.90 -9.22 0.90
CA TYR A 100 7.66 -8.58 1.35
C TYR A 100 6.77 -8.24 0.16
N CYS A 101 5.48 -8.03 0.45
CA CYS A 101 4.46 -7.75 -0.56
C CYS A 101 4.19 -6.25 -0.65
N VAL A 102 4.05 -5.74 -1.87
CA VAL A 102 3.62 -4.37 -2.16
C VAL A 102 2.41 -4.37 -3.11
N ALA A 103 1.61 -3.31 -3.08
CA ALA A 103 0.43 -3.14 -3.92
C ALA A 103 0.55 -1.86 -4.75
N LEU A 104 0.32 -1.97 -6.06
CA LEU A 104 0.25 -0.84 -6.99
C LEU A 104 -1.20 -0.41 -7.19
N TYR A 105 -1.42 0.90 -7.07
CA TYR A 105 -2.63 1.62 -7.37
C TYR A 105 -2.36 2.69 -8.42
N LYS A 106 -3.36 3.00 -9.25
CA LYS A 106 -3.26 4.04 -10.28
C LYS A 106 -4.52 4.88 -10.35
N SER A 107 -4.36 6.19 -10.46
CA SER A 107 -5.40 7.16 -10.83
C SER A 107 -5.13 7.70 -12.23
N THR A 108 -5.97 8.60 -12.74
CA THR A 108 -5.75 9.23 -14.06
C THR A 108 -4.47 10.06 -14.14
N THR A 109 -3.92 10.50 -13.02
CA THR A 109 -2.81 11.47 -12.96
C THR A 109 -1.62 11.03 -12.11
N ASP A 110 -1.72 9.89 -11.43
CA ASP A 110 -0.72 9.48 -10.45
C ASP A 110 -0.79 7.96 -10.21
N HIS A 111 0.31 7.38 -9.72
CA HIS A 111 0.37 6.01 -9.21
C HIS A 111 0.76 6.02 -7.74
N HIS A 112 0.41 4.95 -7.04
CA HIS A 112 0.62 4.88 -5.61
C HIS A 112 0.93 3.46 -5.15
N TRP A 113 1.76 3.37 -4.11
CA TRP A 113 2.29 2.11 -3.63
C TRP A 113 2.10 1.96 -2.13
N TYR A 114 1.64 0.78 -1.74
CA TYR A 114 1.52 0.34 -0.36
C TYR A 114 2.45 -0.84 -0.10
N ARG A 115 3.03 -0.92 1.10
CA ARG A 115 3.77 -2.10 1.58
C ARG A 115 2.95 -2.80 2.64
N ARG A 116 2.91 -4.13 2.57
CA ARG A 116 2.29 -4.96 3.59
C ARG A 116 3.31 -5.24 4.67
N ASP A 117 2.99 -4.81 5.89
CA ASP A 117 3.77 -5.11 7.06
C ASP A 117 3.71 -6.61 7.38
N PRO A 118 4.86 -7.30 7.53
CA PRO A 118 4.90 -8.75 7.73
C PRO A 118 4.45 -9.19 9.12
N GLU A 119 4.57 -8.34 10.14
CA GLU A 119 4.21 -8.68 11.52
C GLU A 119 2.69 -8.58 11.76
N THR A 120 2.07 -7.55 11.18
CA THR A 120 0.69 -7.14 11.47
C THR A 120 -0.25 -7.40 10.31
N GLY A 121 0.29 -7.54 9.09
CA GLY A 121 -0.49 -7.71 7.87
C GLY A 121 -1.14 -6.43 7.35
N TYR A 122 -0.92 -5.29 8.02
CA TYR A 122 -1.46 -3.99 7.63
C TYR A 122 -0.67 -3.33 6.51
N TRP A 123 -1.29 -2.39 5.82
CA TRP A 123 -0.68 -1.66 4.71
C TRP A 123 -0.24 -0.27 5.15
N THR A 124 0.99 0.09 4.83
CA THR A 124 1.58 1.42 5.10
C THR A 124 1.92 2.12 3.78
N HIS A 125 2.23 3.42 3.82
CA HIS A 125 2.71 4.16 2.66
C HIS A 125 3.57 5.38 3.02
N LYS A 126 4.28 5.93 2.03
CA LYS A 126 4.97 7.22 2.14
C LYS A 126 4.24 8.31 1.33
N PRO A 127 3.63 9.33 1.98
CA PRO A 127 2.98 10.43 1.28
C PRO A 127 3.97 11.53 0.91
N GLY A 128 4.44 11.52 -0.33
CA GLY A 128 5.35 12.56 -0.84
C GLY A 128 6.62 12.69 0.02
N ALA A 129 6.94 13.92 0.44
CA ALA A 129 8.15 14.21 1.21
C ALA A 129 8.04 13.87 2.71
N HIS A 130 6.86 13.45 3.19
CA HIS A 130 6.63 13.18 4.61
C HIS A 130 7.04 11.74 4.98
N GLY A 131 7.13 11.48 6.29
CA GLY A 131 7.42 10.15 6.84
C GLY A 131 6.34 9.10 6.49
N VAL A 132 6.69 7.84 6.71
CA VAL A 132 5.82 6.68 6.50
C VAL A 132 4.63 6.78 7.43
N LYS A 133 3.45 6.50 6.90
CA LYS A 133 2.20 6.50 7.66
C LYS A 133 1.53 5.15 7.63
N ASN A 134 0.93 4.84 8.77
CA ASN A 134 -0.10 3.83 8.90
C ASN A 134 -1.38 4.52 9.35
N TYR A 135 -2.42 4.49 8.53
CA TYR A 135 -3.70 5.02 8.96
C TYR A 135 -4.42 3.94 9.77
N GLY A 136 -4.44 4.12 11.09
CA GLY A 136 -4.94 3.14 12.07
C GLY A 136 -6.42 2.73 11.94
N PRO A 137 -7.07 2.21 12.99
CA PRO A 137 -8.28 1.38 12.91
C PRO A 137 -9.55 1.95 12.25
N GLY A 138 -9.62 3.26 11.97
CA GLY A 138 -10.67 3.88 11.14
C GLY A 138 -10.34 4.00 9.64
N PHE A 139 -9.14 3.55 9.25
CA PHE A 139 -8.49 3.80 7.96
C PHE A 139 -7.59 2.65 7.52
N VAL A 140 -7.72 1.48 8.17
CA VAL A 140 -7.14 0.23 7.67
C VAL A 140 -7.51 0.13 6.20
N ILE A 141 -6.52 -0.06 5.33
CA ILE A 141 -6.80 -0.44 3.96
C ILE A 141 -7.17 -1.93 4.02
N LEU A 142 -8.43 -2.20 4.38
CA LEU A 142 -8.94 -3.56 4.35
C LEU A 142 -8.96 -4.03 2.89
N PRO A 143 -8.84 -5.34 2.66
CA PRO A 143 -9.25 -6.01 1.42
C PRO A 143 -10.41 -5.36 0.63
N LYS A 144 -11.47 -4.94 1.32
CA LYS A 144 -12.66 -4.31 0.71
C LYS A 144 -12.50 -2.81 0.37
N GLN A 145 -11.54 -2.12 0.99
CA GLN A 145 -11.17 -0.72 0.69
C GLN A 145 -10.12 -0.63 -0.42
N LEU A 146 -9.35 -1.71 -0.63
CA LEU A 146 -8.51 -1.93 -1.81
C LEU A 146 -9.36 -1.95 -3.11
N GLU A 147 -10.65 -2.29 -3.02
CA GLU A 147 -11.59 -2.38 -4.14
C GLU A 147 -12.23 -1.03 -4.54
N THR A 148 -12.45 -0.13 -3.57
CA THR A 148 -13.11 1.18 -3.83
C THR A 148 -12.14 2.33 -4.01
N ALA A 149 -10.87 2.12 -3.66
CA ALA A 149 -9.76 3.06 -3.82
C ALA A 149 -10.01 4.46 -3.25
N ASN A 150 -10.82 4.53 -2.20
CA ASN A 150 -11.15 5.76 -1.51
C ASN A 150 -10.08 6.06 -0.44
N HIS A 151 -8.86 6.31 -0.89
CA HIS A 151 -7.77 6.67 0.00
C HIS A 151 -7.90 8.17 0.27
N ASN A 152 -8.48 8.53 1.43
CA ASN A 152 -8.69 9.90 1.88
C ASN A 152 -7.37 10.65 2.10
N TYR A 153 -6.71 11.01 1.01
CA TYR A 153 -5.75 12.11 0.92
C TYR A 153 -6.53 13.41 1.08
N GLY A 154 -6.92 13.77 2.31
CA GLY A 154 -7.50 15.07 2.66
C GLY A 154 -8.60 15.58 1.70
N MET A 155 -9.87 15.29 2.00
CA MET A 155 -11.06 15.85 1.33
C MET A 155 -11.24 15.65 -0.20
N ALA A 156 -10.30 15.06 -0.93
CA ALA A 156 -10.52 14.70 -2.34
C ALA A 156 -10.38 13.19 -2.51
N ALA A 157 -11.48 12.52 -2.86
CA ALA A 157 -11.48 11.14 -3.30
C ALA A 157 -10.65 11.04 -4.59
N THR A 158 -9.37 10.74 -4.46
CA THR A 158 -8.48 10.47 -5.58
C THR A 158 -8.91 9.12 -6.14
N ASN A 159 -9.47 9.09 -7.35
CA ASN A 159 -10.02 7.90 -8.00
C ASN A 159 -8.91 6.90 -8.39
N TYR A 160 -8.16 6.40 -7.41
CA TYR A 160 -7.22 5.32 -7.63
C TYR A 160 -7.98 4.03 -8.01
N ARG A 161 -7.28 3.05 -8.56
CA ARG A 161 -7.78 1.71 -8.84
C ARG A 161 -6.63 0.75 -8.61
N PHE A 162 -6.94 -0.42 -8.05
CA PHE A 162 -5.96 -1.48 -7.87
C PHE A 162 -5.43 -1.93 -9.24
N VAL A 163 -4.12 -2.14 -9.34
CA VAL A 163 -3.46 -2.64 -10.54
C VAL A 163 -2.88 -4.03 -10.32
N GLY A 164 -2.20 -4.25 -9.18
CA GLY A 164 -1.64 -5.56 -8.88
C GLY A 164 -0.72 -5.57 -7.67
N TYR A 165 -0.30 -6.77 -7.27
CA TYR A 165 0.70 -6.97 -6.22
C TYR A 165 2.05 -7.34 -6.81
N PHE A 166 3.09 -7.07 -6.02
CA PHE A 166 4.45 -7.48 -6.33
C PHE A 166 5.13 -7.99 -5.05
N TYR A 167 6.07 -8.91 -5.22
CA TYR A 167 7.07 -9.21 -4.21
C TYR A 167 8.34 -8.40 -4.46
N VAL A 168 8.94 -7.94 -3.37
CA VAL A 168 10.23 -7.27 -3.35
C VAL A 168 11.13 -8.01 -2.35
N PRO A 169 12.40 -8.29 -2.68
CA PRO A 169 13.35 -8.86 -1.73
C PRO A 169 13.42 -8.04 -0.43
N GLU A 170 13.59 -8.69 0.72
CA GLU A 170 13.67 -8.03 2.03
C GLU A 170 14.77 -6.97 2.10
N GLU A 171 15.88 -7.19 1.39
CA GLU A 171 16.97 -6.23 1.25
C GLU A 171 16.62 -5.01 0.40
N GLY A 172 15.54 -5.06 -0.38
CA GLY A 172 15.14 -4.02 -1.32
C GLY A 172 15.74 -4.16 -2.72
N ILE A 173 15.41 -3.19 -3.56
CA ILE A 173 15.94 -3.05 -4.92
C ILE A 173 16.32 -1.60 -5.20
N GLN A 174 17.13 -1.38 -6.23
CA GLN A 174 17.40 -0.05 -6.76
C GLN A 174 16.28 0.38 -7.71
N VAL A 175 15.88 1.64 -7.61
CA VAL A 175 14.85 2.30 -8.45
C VAL A 175 15.29 3.69 -8.88
#